data_AF-A0A821JVH5-F1
#
_entry.id   AF-A0A821JVH5-F1
#
_cell.length_a   1.000
_cell.length_b   1.000
_cell.length_c   1.000
_cell.angle_alpha   90.00
_cell.angle_beta   90.00
_cell.angle_gamma   90.00
#
_symmetry.space_group_name_H-M   'P 1'
#
loop_
_entity.id
_entity.type
_entity.pdbx_description
1 polymer ?
#
loop_
_entity_poly.entity_id
_entity_poly.type
_entity_poly.pdbx_seq_one_letter_code
_entity_poly.pdbx_strand_id
1 'polypeptide(L)'
;HLLNAYKIRWSNESKDASSDDSSFSMDISDEDEGGVNHLNFNDRIKLCDIADIFELCKNQCNIRYLSVFIYLTLRRFNISYQETDIFLKDIGGLTEEVAHKWSNLFINGKFDEFVTDGRGGKRGDSFYDVYPELEAEGKAFAVSQCEQKAPSFTADDLANFIDKIFYEINNCEKADSHL
;
A
#
# COMPACT_ATOMS: atom_id res chain seq x y z
N HIS A 1 -24.16 -27.10 -27.91
CA HIS A 1 -24.63 -25.71 -28.08
C HIS A 1 -24.00 -24.85 -26.98
N LEU A 2 -22.70 -24.56 -27.10
CA LEU A 2 -22.11 -23.36 -27.72
C LEU A 2 -22.17 -22.13 -26.80
N LEU A 3 -21.03 -21.91 -26.13
CA LEU A 3 -20.52 -20.63 -25.64
C LEU A 3 -20.57 -19.57 -26.75
N ASN A 4 -21.13 -18.39 -26.45
CA ASN A 4 -20.70 -17.05 -26.89
C ASN A 4 -21.89 -16.09 -26.96
N ALA A 5 -21.92 -15.10 -26.07
CA ALA A 5 -22.35 -13.74 -26.41
C ALA A 5 -22.01 -12.74 -25.28
N TYR A 6 -20.75 -12.75 -24.81
CA TYR A 6 -20.14 -11.56 -24.22
C TYR A 6 -19.61 -10.71 -25.38
N LYS A 7 -20.47 -9.86 -25.97
CA LYS A 7 -20.03 -8.70 -26.77
C LYS A 7 -21.22 -7.83 -27.17
N ILE A 8 -21.05 -6.52 -26.98
CA ILE A 8 -21.77 -5.43 -27.64
C ILE A 8 -23.14 -5.10 -27.02
N ARG A 9 -23.17 -4.14 -26.09
CA ARG A 9 -24.24 -3.12 -26.11
C ARG A 9 -23.99 -1.86 -25.29
N TRP A 10 -22.81 -1.25 -25.34
CA TRP A 10 -22.67 0.13 -24.84
C TRP A 10 -21.85 0.95 -25.83
N SER A 11 -22.54 1.46 -26.84
CA SER A 11 -22.11 2.65 -27.57
C SER A 11 -23.33 3.54 -27.75
N ASN A 12 -23.11 4.78 -27.34
CA ASN A 12 -23.81 6.01 -27.67
C ASN A 12 -25.19 6.23 -27.04
N GLU A 13 -25.23 7.13 -26.06
CA GLU A 13 -25.88 8.43 -26.27
C GLU A 13 -25.27 9.47 -25.32
N SER A 14 -24.59 10.45 -25.91
CA SER A 14 -24.23 11.71 -25.27
C SER A 14 -25.42 12.66 -25.38
N LYS A 15 -25.88 13.23 -24.27
CA LYS A 15 -26.64 14.49 -24.25
C LYS A 15 -26.22 15.33 -23.06
N ASP A 16 -25.87 16.57 -23.37
CA ASP A 16 -25.54 17.65 -22.46
C ASP A 16 -26.68 17.96 -21.49
N ALA A 17 -26.36 18.19 -20.22
CA ALA A 17 -27.11 19.07 -19.33
C ALA A 17 -26.24 19.53 -18.16
N SER A 18 -26.35 20.83 -17.90
CA SER A 18 -25.67 21.67 -16.92
C SER A 18 -26.01 21.37 -15.45
N SER A 19 -25.09 21.79 -14.56
CA SER A 19 -25.30 22.26 -13.16
C SER A 19 -26.02 21.30 -12.21
N ASP A 20 -25.31 20.82 -11.18
CA ASP A 20 -25.66 21.08 -9.76
C ASP A 20 -24.76 20.28 -8.79
N ASP A 21 -24.59 20.86 -7.60
CA ASP A 21 -23.87 20.42 -6.41
C ASP A 21 -23.80 18.91 -6.18
N SER A 22 -22.58 18.35 -6.10
CA SER A 22 -22.35 17.08 -5.42
C SER A 22 -22.02 17.30 -3.93
N SER A 23 -23.02 17.73 -3.17
CA SER A 23 -23.06 17.49 -1.73
C SER A 23 -23.23 15.99 -1.52
N PHE A 24 -22.13 15.29 -1.22
CA PHE A 24 -22.16 13.86 -0.93
C PHE A 24 -22.39 13.68 0.58
N SER A 25 -23.66 13.62 0.99
CA SER A 25 -24.06 13.15 2.31
C SER A 25 -23.96 11.62 2.34
N MET A 26 -23.04 11.10 3.14
CA MET A 26 -22.90 9.68 3.37
C MET A 26 -23.96 9.28 4.41
N ASP A 27 -25.15 8.88 3.95
CA ASP A 27 -26.17 8.25 4.80
C ASP A 27 -25.65 6.87 5.24
N ILE A 28 -24.92 6.85 6.35
CA ILE A 28 -24.71 5.64 7.13
C ILE A 28 -26.01 5.42 7.90
N SER A 29 -26.66 4.30 7.61
CA SER A 29 -27.89 3.88 8.27
C SER A 29 -27.61 3.66 9.76
N ASP A 30 -28.04 4.60 10.59
CA ASP A 30 -28.09 4.46 12.04
C ASP A 30 -29.30 3.58 12.41
N GLU A 31 -29.14 2.26 12.28
CA GLU A 31 -30.01 1.30 12.96
C GLU A 31 -29.15 0.23 13.64
N ASP A 32 -28.76 0.50 14.89
CA ASP A 32 -28.43 -0.54 15.86
C ASP A 32 -28.82 -0.07 17.27
N GLU A 33 -30.11 -0.23 17.59
CA GLU A 33 -30.60 -0.24 18.97
C GLU A 33 -30.12 -1.51 19.66
N GLY A 34 -29.03 -1.40 20.43
CA GLY A 34 -28.45 -2.56 21.09
C GLY A 34 -27.42 -2.24 22.16
N GLY A 35 -27.74 -1.36 23.13
CA GLY A 35 -27.12 -1.31 24.46
C GLY A 35 -25.64 -1.65 24.55
N VAL A 36 -24.77 -0.97 23.80
CA VAL A 36 -23.32 -1.16 23.90
C VAL A 36 -22.80 -0.11 24.88
N ASN A 37 -22.22 -0.59 25.98
CA ASN A 37 -21.41 0.18 26.91
C ASN A 37 -20.68 1.30 26.16
N HIS A 38 -21.00 2.55 26.51
CA HIS A 38 -20.23 3.72 26.13
C HIS A 38 -18.83 3.50 26.73
N LEU A 39 -17.98 2.78 26.00
CA LEU A 39 -16.61 2.54 26.38
C LEU A 39 -15.96 3.90 26.31
N ASN A 40 -15.89 4.56 27.47
CA ASN A 40 -15.14 5.77 27.65
C ASN A 40 -13.71 5.43 27.24
N PHE A 41 -13.31 5.88 26.06
CA PHE A 41 -12.07 5.46 25.41
C PHE A 41 -10.84 5.73 26.28
N ASN A 42 -10.95 6.73 27.16
CA ASN A 42 -10.02 7.05 28.24
C ASN A 42 -9.65 5.85 29.15
N ASP A 43 -10.52 4.85 29.30
CA ASP A 43 -10.37 3.81 30.31
C ASP A 43 -9.76 2.49 29.81
N ARG A 44 -9.54 2.30 28.49
CA ARG A 44 -9.02 1.00 27.98
C ARG A 44 -7.82 1.06 27.04
N ILE A 45 -7.56 2.18 26.39
CA ILE A 45 -6.30 2.42 25.69
C ILE A 45 -5.93 3.85 26.04
N LYS A 46 -4.86 4.05 26.82
CA LYS A 46 -4.40 5.42 27.02
C LYS A 46 -3.95 5.88 25.65
N LEU A 47 -4.57 6.92 25.12
CA LEU A 47 -4.15 7.54 23.86
C LEU A 47 -2.65 7.85 23.83
N CYS A 48 -2.06 8.06 25.01
CA CYS A 48 -0.63 8.12 25.24
C CYS A 48 0.12 6.88 24.76
N ASP A 49 -0.37 5.67 25.02
CA ASP A 49 0.27 4.42 24.59
C ASP A 49 0.30 4.31 23.05
N ILE A 50 -0.76 4.77 22.37
CA ILE A 50 -0.80 4.82 20.89
C ILE A 50 0.18 5.87 20.36
N ALA A 51 0.23 7.04 21.00
CA ALA A 51 1.15 8.11 20.63
C ALA A 51 2.62 7.70 20.83
N ASP A 52 2.92 7.00 21.93
CA ASP A 52 4.26 6.48 22.23
C ASP A 52 4.67 5.41 21.20
N ILE A 53 3.76 4.48 20.86
CA ILE A 53 3.99 3.50 19.79
C ILE A 53 4.20 4.21 18.45
N PHE A 54 3.43 5.26 18.15
CA PHE A 54 3.60 6.03 16.93
C PHE A 54 4.99 6.66 16.86
N GLU A 55 5.44 7.33 17.92
CA GLU A 55 6.75 7.97 17.96
C GLU A 55 7.90 6.96 17.89
N LEU A 56 7.75 5.79 18.53
CA LEU A 56 8.71 4.69 18.42
C LEU A 56 8.81 4.14 16.98
N CYS A 57 7.67 3.97 16.31
CA CYS A 57 7.59 3.42 14.96
C CYS A 57 7.92 4.44 13.87
N LYS A 58 7.78 5.74 14.14
CA LYS A 58 7.98 6.83 13.17
C LYS A 58 9.39 6.85 12.55
N ASN A 59 10.39 6.37 13.29
CA ASN A 59 11.77 6.28 12.82
C ASN A 59 12.03 5.08 11.91
N GLN A 60 11.15 4.06 11.94
CA GLN A 60 11.32 2.81 11.20
C GLN A 60 10.28 2.63 10.09
N CYS A 61 9.15 3.31 10.18
CA CYS A 61 8.01 3.18 9.29
C CYS A 61 7.60 4.53 8.73
N ASN A 62 7.16 4.56 7.47
CA ASN A 62 6.69 5.79 6.86
C ASN A 62 5.39 6.27 7.56
N ILE A 63 5.38 7.55 7.94
CA ILE A 63 4.31 8.25 8.67
C ILE A 63 2.93 8.01 8.03
N ARG A 64 2.86 7.85 6.71
CA ARG A 64 1.62 7.51 5.99
C ARG A 64 1.00 6.23 6.49
N TYR A 65 1.77 5.15 6.62
CA TYR A 65 1.26 3.86 7.04
C TYR A 65 0.73 3.96 8.46
N LEU A 66 1.52 4.54 9.36
CA LEU A 66 1.17 4.69 10.76
C LEU A 66 -0.10 5.55 10.94
N SER A 67 -0.19 6.67 10.22
CA SER A 67 -1.36 7.56 10.28
C SER A 67 -2.63 6.87 9.77
N VAL A 68 -2.52 6.07 8.70
CA VAL A 68 -3.66 5.33 8.14
C VAL A 68 -4.11 4.21 9.08
N PHE A 69 -3.19 3.47 9.69
CA PHE A 69 -3.54 2.44 10.67
C PHE A 69 -4.21 3.02 11.92
N ILE A 70 -3.68 4.14 12.44
CA ILE A 70 -4.28 4.84 13.57
C ILE A 70 -5.67 5.37 13.18
N TYR A 71 -5.79 6.02 12.02
CA TYR A 71 -7.06 6.49 11.50
C TYR A 71 -8.11 5.36 11.42
N LEU A 72 -7.78 4.24 10.79
CA LEU A 72 -8.68 3.08 10.68
C LEU A 72 -9.09 2.52 12.05
N THR A 73 -8.15 2.51 13.00
CA THR A 73 -8.40 2.07 14.37
C THR A 73 -9.38 3.01 15.10
N LEU A 74 -9.17 4.32 15.00
CA LEU A 74 -10.06 5.32 15.61
C LEU A 74 -11.47 5.27 14.99
N ARG A 75 -11.55 5.10 13.66
CA ARG A 75 -12.82 4.90 12.96
C ARG A 75 -13.53 3.61 13.39
N ARG A 76 -12.79 2.53 13.66
CA ARG A 76 -13.35 1.27 14.18
C ARG A 76 -13.95 1.42 15.57
N PHE A 77 -13.45 2.35 16.38
CA PHE A 77 -13.98 2.71 17.69
C PHE A 77 -15.09 3.78 17.64
N ASN A 78 -15.59 4.13 16.45
CA ASN A 78 -16.63 5.15 16.25
C ASN A 78 -16.25 6.54 16.81
N ILE A 79 -14.95 6.87 16.86
CA ILE A 79 -14.49 8.19 17.26
C ILE A 79 -14.85 9.21 16.18
N SER A 80 -15.27 10.40 16.58
CA SER A 80 -15.70 11.42 15.63
C SER A 80 -14.55 11.85 14.71
N TYR A 81 -14.91 12.32 13.51
CA TYR A 81 -13.92 12.82 12.55
C TYR A 81 -13.10 13.98 13.11
N GLN A 82 -13.75 14.88 13.86
CA GLN A 82 -13.08 16.03 14.47
C GLN A 82 -12.05 15.61 15.53
N GLU A 83 -12.42 14.68 16.43
CA GLU A 83 -11.49 14.16 17.44
C GLU A 83 -10.33 13.38 16.80
N THR A 84 -10.61 12.64 15.72
CA THR A 84 -9.59 11.93 14.95
C THR A 84 -8.59 12.91 14.33
N ASP A 85 -9.06 14.01 13.73
CA ASP A 85 -8.20 15.03 13.13
C ASP A 85 -7.32 15.74 14.17
N ILE A 86 -7.91 16.12 15.31
CA ILE A 86 -7.16 16.71 16.42
C ILE A 86 -6.09 15.75 16.91
N PHE A 87 -6.45 14.48 17.16
CA PHE A 87 -5.50 13.48 17.65
C PHE A 87 -4.36 13.23 16.65
N LEU A 88 -4.68 13.07 15.36
CA LEU A 88 -3.67 12.85 14.33
C LEU A 88 -2.72 14.06 14.20
N LYS A 89 -3.23 15.28 14.33
CA LYS A 89 -2.40 16.50 14.35
C LYS A 89 -1.49 16.53 15.58
N ASP A 90 -2.01 16.19 16.75
CA ASP A 90 -1.27 16.20 18.01
C ASP A 90 -0.08 15.22 18.00
N ILE A 91 -0.23 14.05 17.37
CA ILE A 91 0.86 13.07 17.22
C ILE A 91 1.79 13.37 16.03
N GLY A 92 1.54 14.43 15.26
CA GLY A 92 2.31 14.77 14.06
C GLY A 92 2.09 13.80 12.89
N GLY A 93 0.92 13.18 12.82
CA GLY A 93 0.46 12.33 11.73
C GLY A 93 -0.09 13.12 10.54
N LEU A 94 -0.72 12.41 9.61
CA LEU A 94 -1.42 13.02 8.47
C LEU A 94 -2.73 13.68 8.92
N THR A 95 -3.17 14.71 8.19
CA THR A 95 -4.52 15.26 8.39
C THR A 95 -5.58 14.20 8.12
N GLU A 96 -6.75 14.36 8.74
CA GLU A 96 -7.88 13.44 8.60
C GLU A 96 -8.22 13.18 7.13
N GLU A 97 -8.39 14.22 6.31
CA GLU A 97 -8.74 14.09 4.89
C GLU A 97 -7.73 13.23 4.11
N VAL A 98 -6.45 13.41 4.41
CA VAL A 98 -5.37 12.71 3.73
C VAL A 98 -5.30 11.27 4.23
N ALA A 99 -5.43 11.04 5.54
CA ALA A 99 -5.52 9.71 6.12
C ALA A 99 -6.73 8.92 5.60
N HIS A 100 -7.88 9.59 5.47
CA HIS A 100 -9.10 9.03 4.89
C HIS A 100 -8.88 8.61 3.44
N LYS A 101 -8.33 9.49 2.59
CA LYS A 101 -7.99 9.18 1.20
C LYS A 101 -7.11 7.94 1.09
N TRP A 102 -6.01 7.89 1.86
CA TRP A 102 -5.09 6.75 1.83
C TRP A 102 -5.71 5.48 2.40
N SER A 103 -6.58 5.59 3.41
CA SER A 103 -7.32 4.46 3.96
C SER A 103 -8.24 3.81 2.92
N ASN A 104 -8.89 4.62 2.08
CA ASN A 104 -9.72 4.11 0.98
C ASN A 104 -8.88 3.38 -0.07
N LEU A 105 -7.68 3.87 -0.40
CA LEU A 105 -6.77 3.17 -1.32
C LEU A 105 -6.31 1.82 -0.74
N PHE A 106 -5.99 1.80 0.55
CA PHE A 106 -5.61 0.60 1.28
C PHE A 106 -6.73 -0.46 1.29
N ILE A 107 -7.95 -0.05 1.68
CA ILE A 107 -9.13 -0.96 1.73
C ILE A 107 -9.47 -1.51 0.34
N ASN A 108 -9.35 -0.69 -0.71
CA ASN A 108 -9.64 -1.09 -2.09
C ASN A 108 -8.52 -1.94 -2.74
N GLY A 109 -7.49 -2.33 -1.98
CA GLY A 109 -6.39 -3.17 -2.49
C GLY A 109 -5.49 -2.47 -3.50
N LYS A 110 -5.54 -1.14 -3.61
CA LYS A 110 -4.69 -0.33 -4.49
C LYS A 110 -3.34 -0.06 -3.83
N PHE A 111 -2.63 -1.14 -3.47
CA PHE A 111 -1.38 -1.06 -2.71
C PHE A 111 -0.27 -0.34 -3.46
N ASP A 112 -0.19 -0.49 -4.78
CA ASP A 112 0.85 0.19 -5.58
C ASP A 112 0.77 1.71 -5.42
N GLU A 113 -0.44 2.27 -5.51
CA GLU A 113 -0.71 3.69 -5.32
C GLU A 113 -0.48 4.12 -3.86
N PHE A 114 -0.89 3.28 -2.91
CA PHE A 114 -0.69 3.52 -1.48
C PHE A 114 0.79 3.59 -1.08
N VAL A 115 1.60 2.67 -1.61
CA VAL A 115 3.03 2.51 -1.32
C VAL A 115 3.86 3.57 -2.05
N THR A 116 3.47 3.96 -3.27
CA THR A 116 4.17 5.01 -3.99
C THR A 116 3.93 6.37 -3.33
N ASP A 117 4.97 6.90 -2.70
CA ASP A 117 4.96 8.31 -2.33
C ASP A 117 5.09 9.13 -3.62
N GLY A 118 3.98 9.71 -4.08
CA GLY A 118 3.94 10.59 -5.26
C GLY A 118 4.83 11.83 -5.12
N ARG A 119 5.43 12.05 -3.94
CA ARG A 119 6.59 12.92 -3.78
C ARG A 119 7.80 12.14 -4.29
N GLY A 120 8.23 12.44 -5.51
CA GLY A 120 9.44 11.89 -6.15
C GLY A 120 10.75 12.18 -5.41
N GLY A 121 10.81 11.95 -4.11
CA GLY A 121 12.05 11.70 -3.41
C GLY A 121 12.73 10.54 -4.11
N LYS A 122 14.04 10.67 -4.32
CA LYS A 122 14.92 9.59 -4.78
C LYS A 122 14.43 8.32 -4.09
N ARG A 123 13.90 7.35 -4.85
CA ARG A 123 13.88 5.96 -4.37
C ARG A 123 15.30 5.75 -3.86
N GLY A 124 15.47 5.31 -2.60
CA GLY A 124 16.79 4.89 -2.15
C GLY A 124 17.36 4.04 -3.27
N ASP A 125 18.59 4.34 -3.70
CA ASP A 125 19.14 3.85 -4.96
C ASP A 125 18.77 2.37 -5.07
N SER A 126 17.96 2.04 -6.09
CA SER A 126 17.46 0.67 -6.24
C SER A 126 18.65 -0.28 -6.23
N PHE A 127 18.47 -1.53 -5.84
CA PHE A 127 19.59 -2.49 -5.88
C PHE A 127 20.31 -2.48 -7.25
N TYR A 128 19.55 -2.30 -8.32
CA TYR A 128 20.05 -2.18 -9.69
C TYR A 128 20.59 -0.79 -10.05
N ASP A 129 20.25 0.27 -9.30
CA ASP A 129 20.90 1.58 -9.46
C ASP A 129 22.35 1.54 -8.92
N VAL A 130 22.60 0.68 -7.91
CA VAL A 130 23.94 0.43 -7.35
C VAL A 130 24.69 -0.62 -8.17
N TYR A 131 23.98 -1.59 -8.74
CA TYR A 131 24.54 -2.67 -9.56
C TYR A 131 23.83 -2.75 -10.93
N PRO A 132 24.05 -1.77 -11.82
CA PRO A 132 23.41 -1.74 -13.14
C PRO A 132 23.80 -2.93 -14.02
N GLU A 133 25.00 -3.49 -13.81
CA GLU A 133 25.47 -4.68 -14.51
C GLU A 133 24.59 -5.91 -14.19
N LEU A 134 24.11 -6.04 -12.95
CA LEU A 134 23.23 -7.15 -12.56
C LEU A 134 21.87 -7.07 -13.26
N GLU A 135 21.35 -5.87 -13.47
CA GLU A 135 20.09 -5.70 -14.19
C GLU A 135 20.24 -6.11 -15.66
N ALA A 136 21.35 -5.71 -16.29
CA ALA A 136 21.64 -6.04 -17.67
C ALA A 136 21.82 -7.55 -17.86
N GLU A 137 22.62 -8.19 -17.00
CA GLU A 137 22.85 -9.64 -17.03
C GLU A 137 21.58 -10.43 -16.73
N GLY A 138 20.78 -10.00 -15.74
CA GLY A 138 19.49 -10.62 -15.43
C GLY A 138 18.51 -10.61 -16.59
N LYS A 139 18.41 -9.47 -17.29
CA LYS A 139 17.59 -9.34 -18.50
C LYS A 139 18.10 -10.23 -19.63
N ALA A 140 19.41 -10.24 -19.87
CA ALA A 140 20.01 -11.09 -20.90
C ALA A 140 19.77 -12.58 -20.60
N PHE A 141 19.94 -12.99 -19.34
CA PHE A 141 19.64 -14.34 -18.89
C PHE A 141 18.17 -14.71 -19.13
N ALA A 142 17.23 -13.89 -18.67
CA ALA A 142 15.80 -14.15 -18.86
C ALA A 142 15.42 -14.28 -20.34
N VAL A 143 15.96 -13.41 -21.21
CA VAL A 143 15.74 -13.50 -22.67
C VAL A 143 16.30 -14.81 -23.22
N SER A 144 17.54 -15.17 -22.85
CA SER A 144 18.18 -16.41 -23.31
C SER A 144 17.41 -17.67 -22.88
N GLN A 145 16.79 -17.66 -21.71
CA GLN A 145 15.96 -18.77 -21.22
C GLN A 145 14.62 -18.83 -21.97
N CYS A 146 14.05 -17.69 -22.33
CA CYS A 146 12.82 -17.62 -23.14
C CYS A 146 13.02 -18.10 -24.58
N GLU A 147 14.24 -18.00 -25.12
CA GLU A 147 14.58 -18.45 -26.48
C GLU A 147 14.71 -19.99 -26.60
N GLN A 148 14.73 -20.71 -25.48
CA GLN A 148 14.82 -22.16 -25.48
C GLN A 148 13.53 -22.81 -25.99
N LYS A 149 13.66 -23.98 -26.62
CA LYS A 149 12.52 -24.73 -27.19
C LYS A 149 11.46 -25.13 -26.15
N ALA A 150 11.81 -25.13 -24.87
CA ALA A 150 10.89 -25.37 -23.75
C ALA A 150 11.20 -24.36 -22.62
N PRO A 151 10.41 -23.28 -22.46
CA PRO A 151 10.64 -22.29 -21.42
C PRO A 151 10.21 -22.89 -20.07
N SER A 152 11.19 -23.37 -19.31
CA SER A 152 10.99 -23.96 -17.97
C SER A 152 11.68 -23.15 -16.86
N PHE A 153 12.14 -21.94 -17.19
CA PHE A 153 12.83 -21.06 -16.29
C PHE A 153 11.88 -20.50 -15.21
N THR A 154 12.34 -20.56 -13.97
CA THR A 154 11.63 -20.11 -12.78
C THR A 154 12.23 -18.82 -12.23
N ALA A 155 11.49 -18.15 -11.35
CA ALA A 155 12.02 -16.99 -10.62
C ALA A 155 13.24 -17.36 -9.75
N ASP A 156 13.28 -18.59 -9.23
CA ASP A 156 14.40 -19.09 -8.42
C ASP A 156 15.68 -19.24 -9.25
N ASP A 157 15.57 -19.66 -10.51
CA ASP A 157 16.71 -19.74 -11.43
C ASP A 157 17.32 -18.34 -11.68
N LEU A 158 16.45 -17.32 -11.82
CA LEU A 158 16.90 -15.93 -11.98
C LEU A 158 17.60 -15.43 -10.72
N ALA A 159 17.00 -15.69 -9.55
CA ALA A 159 17.53 -15.26 -8.28
C ALA A 159 18.91 -15.89 -8.04
N ASN A 160 19.06 -17.19 -8.29
CA ASN A 160 20.35 -17.88 -8.18
C ASN A 160 21.40 -17.35 -9.16
N PHE A 161 20.99 -17.01 -10.39
CA PHE A 161 21.88 -16.41 -11.38
C PHE A 161 22.36 -15.02 -10.92
N ILE A 162 21.44 -14.13 -10.55
CA ILE A 162 21.77 -12.78 -10.07
C ILE A 162 22.65 -12.83 -8.83
N ASP A 163 22.35 -13.71 -7.88
CA ASP A 163 23.11 -13.88 -6.65
C ASP A 163 24.56 -14.30 -6.96
N LYS A 164 24.75 -15.25 -7.89
CA LYS A 164 26.07 -15.65 -8.36
C LYS A 164 26.86 -14.47 -8.94
N ILE A 165 26.26 -13.72 -9.87
CA ILE A 165 26.94 -12.57 -10.50
C ILE A 165 27.25 -11.47 -9.46
N PHE A 166 26.37 -11.27 -8.48
CA PHE A 166 26.61 -10.31 -7.40
C PHE A 166 27.88 -10.65 -6.60
N TYR A 167 28.06 -11.92 -6.23
CA TYR A 167 29.27 -12.36 -5.52
C TYR A 167 30.53 -12.25 -6.39
N GLU A 168 30.42 -12.54 -7.70
CA GLU A 168 31.52 -12.36 -8.66
C GLU A 168 31.96 -10.90 -8.77
N ILE A 169 31.02 -9.96 -8.89
CA ILE A 169 31.31 -8.52 -8.99
C ILE A 169 31.99 -8.01 -7.70
N ASN A 170 31.53 -8.45 -6.54
CA ASN A 170 32.06 -7.98 -5.26
C ASN A 170 33.31 -8.73 -4.79
N ASN A 171 33.80 -9.73 -5.54
CA ASN A 171 34.89 -10.63 -5.14
C ASN A 171 34.69 -11.25 -3.74
N CYS A 172 33.45 -11.63 -3.43
CA CYS A 172 33.08 -12.24 -2.16
C CYS A 172 32.66 -13.69 -2.39
N GLU A 173 32.97 -14.58 -1.46
CA GLU A 173 32.43 -15.94 -1.47
C GLU A 173 31.05 -15.94 -0.80
N LYS A 174 30.09 -16.64 -1.41
CA LYS A 174 28.80 -16.90 -0.77
C LYS A 174 29.07 -17.75 0.48
N ALA A 175 28.74 -17.21 1.65
CA ALA A 175 28.80 -18.02 2.86
C ALA A 175 27.77 -19.16 2.70
N ASP A 176 28.24 -20.40 2.66
CA ASP A 176 27.37 -21.58 2.61
C ASP A 176 26.55 -21.62 3.89
N SER A 177 25.38 -20.99 3.87
CA SER A 177 24.35 -21.18 4.87
C SER A 177 23.75 -22.56 4.66
N HIS A 178 24.42 -23.58 5.19
CA HIS A 178 23.81 -24.86 5.52
C HIS A 178 22.75 -24.63 6.60
N LEU A 179 21.51 -24.39 6.17
CA LEU A 179 20.30 -24.50 6.98
C LEU A 179 19.34 -25.46 6.28
#